data_AF-A0A8C9TZA4-F1
#
_entry.id   AF-A0A8C9TZA4-F1
#
_cell.length_a   1.000
_cell.length_b   1.000
_cell.length_c   1.000
_cell.angle_alpha   90.00
_cell.angle_beta   90.00
_cell.angle_gamma   90.00
#
_symmetry.space_group_name_H-M   'P 1'
#
loop_
_entity.id
_entity.type
_entity.pdbx_description
1 polymer ?
#
loop_
_entity_poly.entity_id
_entity_poly.type
_entity_poly.pdbx_seq_one_letter_code
_entity_poly.pdbx_strand_id
1 'polypeptide(L)'
;PGHRFQVSQLLSHLHSALGPDGDVLLQPYLSSWDELLKFMESLGPVAGFISQQVEHKASVIRRLAQREEAAEGDAYRSVRSMIGAELSRGLVSFRQQTPSGCRTLLRLHRALLWLQLFLKKVAEGPQEGGELRSPSSLCREAYREALAHHHSWLARRAADVAFMALPDRDALFQLVCARSQGEAGPLLDRAAEAIGEVYGRTQKAFEEHGMLELP
;
A
#
# COMPACT_ATOMS: atom_id res chain seq x y z
N PRO A 1 2.91 -15.54 -19.10
CA PRO A 1 2.96 -16.11 -17.73
C PRO A 1 3.68 -15.12 -16.80
N GLY A 2 2.87 -14.27 -16.16
CA GLY A 2 3.29 -13.01 -15.52
C GLY A 2 4.26 -13.20 -14.35
N HIS A 3 5.09 -12.19 -14.13
CA HIS A 3 6.10 -12.13 -13.09
C HIS A 3 5.50 -12.54 -11.73
N ARG A 4 6.04 -13.62 -11.14
CA ARG A 4 5.62 -14.08 -9.81
C ARG A 4 6.00 -13.04 -8.75
N PHE A 5 5.08 -12.78 -7.84
CA PHE A 5 5.35 -12.01 -6.62
C PHE A 5 6.55 -12.59 -5.85
N GLN A 6 7.41 -11.72 -5.34
CA GLN A 6 8.58 -12.08 -4.54
C GLN A 6 8.65 -11.23 -3.28
N VAL A 7 8.43 -11.87 -2.13
CA VAL A 7 8.51 -11.23 -0.80
C VAL A 7 9.88 -10.58 -0.57
N SER A 8 10.97 -11.20 -1.05
CA SER A 8 12.33 -10.64 -0.93
C SER A 8 12.49 -9.32 -1.69
N GLN A 9 11.91 -9.20 -2.88
CA GLN A 9 11.95 -7.99 -3.69
C GLN A 9 11.12 -6.88 -3.04
N LEU A 10 9.94 -7.23 -2.51
CA LEU A 10 9.10 -6.31 -1.74
C LEU A 10 9.87 -5.75 -0.55
N LEU A 11 10.46 -6.64 0.26
CA LEU A 11 11.26 -6.24 1.43
C LEU A 11 12.43 -5.37 1.02
N SER A 12 13.15 -5.70 -0.06
CA SER A 12 14.27 -4.89 -0.57
C SER A 12 13.82 -3.46 -0.91
N HIS A 13 12.69 -3.31 -1.61
CA HIS A 13 12.15 -2.00 -1.94
C HIS A 13 11.67 -1.22 -0.71
N LEU A 14 10.98 -1.86 0.23
CA LEU A 14 10.53 -1.22 1.46
C LEU A 14 11.70 -0.72 2.30
N HIS A 15 12.76 -1.52 2.48
CA HIS A 15 13.96 -1.08 3.19
C HIS A 15 14.68 0.04 2.44
N SER A 16 14.80 -0.06 1.12
CA SER A 16 15.41 1.00 0.30
C SER A 16 14.60 2.31 0.34
N ALA A 17 13.31 2.23 0.63
CA ALA A 17 12.45 3.39 0.80
C ALA A 17 12.68 4.13 2.12
N LEU A 18 13.29 3.49 3.11
CA LEU A 18 13.64 4.15 4.37
C LEU A 18 14.82 5.09 4.14
N GLY A 19 14.50 6.38 3.97
CA GLY A 19 15.47 7.43 3.75
C GLY A 19 16.17 7.89 5.05
N PRO A 20 17.17 8.78 4.91
CA PRO A 20 17.78 9.45 6.06
C PRO A 20 16.76 10.29 6.84
N ASP A 21 17.08 10.62 8.08
CA ASP A 21 16.31 11.53 8.95
C ASP A 21 14.83 11.15 9.15
N GLY A 22 14.51 9.86 9.02
CA GLY A 22 13.15 9.37 9.17
C GLY A 22 12.22 9.71 7.99
N ASP A 23 12.78 10.07 6.83
CA ASP A 23 12.04 10.31 5.60
C ASP A 23 11.80 9.00 4.81
N VAL A 24 11.01 9.10 3.74
CA VAL A 24 10.70 8.01 2.82
C VAL A 24 11.03 8.43 1.38
N LEU A 25 11.92 7.68 0.72
CA LEU A 25 12.29 7.92 -0.68
C LEU A 25 11.17 7.43 -1.63
N LEU A 26 10.77 8.29 -2.57
CA LEU A 26 9.59 8.02 -3.40
C LEU A 26 9.82 6.93 -4.45
N GLN A 27 11.00 6.90 -5.08
CA GLN A 27 11.29 5.89 -6.11
C GLN A 27 11.20 4.45 -5.59
N PRO A 28 11.93 4.05 -4.53
CA PRO A 28 11.83 2.70 -3.97
C PRO A 28 10.46 2.43 -3.33
N TYR A 29 9.81 3.44 -2.74
CA TYR A 29 8.42 3.33 -2.25
C TYR A 29 7.47 2.92 -3.39
N LEU A 30 7.56 3.56 -4.55
CA LEU A 30 6.74 3.24 -5.71
C LEU A 30 7.11 1.88 -6.31
N SER A 31 8.39 1.49 -6.27
CA SER A 31 8.79 0.13 -6.65
C SER A 31 8.24 -0.95 -5.71
N SER A 32 8.05 -0.63 -4.42
CA SER A 32 7.37 -1.55 -3.51
C SER A 32 5.92 -1.78 -3.94
N TRP A 33 5.22 -0.73 -4.39
CA TRP A 33 3.88 -0.83 -4.95
C TRP A 33 3.81 -1.69 -6.22
N ASP A 34 4.83 -1.66 -7.08
CA ASP A 34 4.87 -2.53 -8.26
C ASP A 34 4.93 -4.01 -7.85
N GLU A 35 5.64 -4.34 -6.77
CA GLU A 35 5.69 -5.70 -6.25
C GLU A 35 4.37 -6.09 -5.54
N LEU A 36 3.76 -5.17 -4.80
CA LEU A 36 2.44 -5.38 -4.19
C LEU A 36 1.34 -5.55 -5.23
N LEU A 37 1.42 -4.86 -6.37
CA LEU A 37 0.49 -5.02 -7.50
C LEU A 37 0.56 -6.43 -8.07
N LYS A 38 1.76 -7.02 -8.23
CA LYS A 38 1.92 -8.42 -8.64
C LYS A 38 1.28 -9.38 -7.64
N PHE A 39 1.42 -9.12 -6.33
CA PHE A 39 0.73 -9.89 -5.31
C PHE A 39 -0.80 -9.79 -5.48
N MET A 40 -1.35 -8.59 -5.61
CA MET A 40 -2.79 -8.39 -5.79
C MET A 40 -3.33 -9.06 -7.05
N GLU A 41 -2.63 -8.95 -8.18
CA GLU A 41 -3.02 -9.61 -9.44
C GLU A 41 -3.01 -11.14 -9.32
N SER A 42 -2.09 -11.69 -8.52
CA SER A 42 -2.01 -13.13 -8.26
C SER A 42 -3.15 -13.65 -7.37
N LEU A 43 -3.90 -12.78 -6.70
CA LEU A 43 -5.14 -13.12 -5.98
C LEU A 43 -6.33 -13.37 -6.94
N GLY A 44 -6.15 -13.12 -8.24
CA GLY A 44 -7.12 -13.49 -9.27
C GLY A 44 -7.78 -12.30 -9.98
N PRO A 45 -8.62 -12.58 -11.01
CA PRO A 45 -9.08 -11.57 -11.97
C PRO A 45 -9.87 -10.41 -11.36
N VAL A 46 -10.52 -10.64 -10.22
CA VAL A 46 -11.38 -9.63 -9.57
C VAL A 46 -10.57 -8.56 -8.84
N ALA A 47 -9.29 -8.84 -8.53
CA ALA A 47 -8.37 -7.83 -7.99
C ALA A 47 -7.95 -6.78 -9.04
N GLY A 48 -8.17 -7.04 -10.34
CA GLY A 48 -7.68 -6.19 -11.43
C GLY A 48 -8.17 -4.74 -11.35
N PHE A 49 -9.43 -4.50 -10.97
CA PHE A 49 -9.94 -3.14 -10.80
C PHE A 49 -9.23 -2.39 -9.66
N ILE A 50 -8.94 -3.08 -8.55
CA ILE A 50 -8.25 -2.49 -7.40
C ILE A 50 -6.79 -2.18 -7.79
N SER A 51 -6.12 -3.14 -8.45
CA SER A 51 -4.76 -2.97 -8.95
C SER A 51 -4.65 -1.77 -9.89
N GLN A 52 -5.58 -1.61 -10.85
CA GLN A 52 -5.62 -0.45 -11.75
C GLN A 52 -5.73 0.89 -11.01
N GLN A 53 -6.53 0.96 -9.94
CA GLN A 53 -6.67 2.21 -9.17
C GLN A 53 -5.38 2.58 -8.43
N VAL A 54 -4.67 1.59 -7.91
CA VAL A 54 -3.37 1.77 -7.25
C VAL A 54 -2.29 2.12 -8.26
N GLU A 55 -2.19 1.37 -9.36
CA GLU A 55 -1.24 1.60 -10.45
C GLU A 55 -1.41 3.00 -11.06
N HIS A 56 -2.64 3.44 -11.31
CA HIS A 56 -2.91 4.77 -11.81
C HIS A 56 -2.37 5.85 -10.87
N LYS A 57 -2.56 5.72 -9.55
CA LYS A 57 -2.06 6.70 -8.56
C LYS A 57 -0.54 6.68 -8.46
N ALA A 58 0.09 5.49 -8.48
CA ALA A 58 1.54 5.37 -8.53
C ALA A 58 2.10 6.05 -9.79
N SER A 59 1.45 5.86 -10.95
CA SER A 59 1.84 6.50 -12.21
C SER A 59 1.76 8.03 -12.16
N VAL A 60 0.78 8.60 -11.46
CA VAL A 60 0.67 10.06 -11.27
C VAL A 60 1.90 10.59 -10.54
N ILE A 61 2.29 9.96 -9.44
CA ILE A 61 3.46 10.39 -8.65
C ILE A 61 4.75 10.25 -9.49
N ARG A 62 4.91 9.15 -10.24
CA ARG A 62 6.05 8.97 -11.16
C ARG A 62 6.14 10.09 -12.20
N ARG A 63 5.01 10.44 -12.84
CA ARG A 63 4.99 11.54 -13.83
C ARG A 63 5.34 12.88 -13.22
N LEU A 64 4.89 13.15 -11.99
CA LEU A 64 5.26 14.38 -11.28
C LEU A 64 6.75 14.39 -10.94
N ALA A 65 7.30 13.26 -10.46
CA ALA A 65 8.72 13.12 -10.19
C ALA A 65 9.61 13.33 -11.42
N GLN A 66 9.24 12.72 -12.55
CA GLN A 66 9.96 12.88 -13.83
C GLN A 66 9.97 14.33 -14.33
N ARG A 67 8.88 15.07 -14.13
CA ARG A 67 8.80 16.48 -14.53
C ARG A 67 9.71 17.37 -13.69
N GLU A 68 9.81 17.11 -12.39
CA GLU A 68 10.70 17.86 -11.50
C GLU A 68 12.16 17.52 -11.77
N GLU A 69 12.49 16.24 -11.99
CA GLU A 69 13.85 15.82 -12.35
C GLU A 69 14.31 16.46 -13.67
N ALA A 70 13.43 16.54 -14.67
CA ALA A 70 13.71 17.23 -15.93
C ALA A 70 13.91 18.75 -15.78
N ALA A 71 13.39 19.33 -14.69
CA ALA A 71 13.61 20.72 -14.31
C ALA A 71 14.79 20.89 -13.33
N GLU A 72 15.63 19.85 -13.17
CA GLU A 72 16.77 19.78 -12.23
C GLU A 72 16.36 19.99 -10.75
N GLY A 73 15.10 19.72 -10.43
CA GLY A 73 14.55 19.81 -9.08
C GLY A 73 14.63 18.50 -8.30
N ASP A 74 14.73 18.58 -6.98
CA ASP A 74 14.72 17.44 -6.05
C ASP A 74 13.37 17.27 -5.33
N ALA A 75 12.35 18.05 -5.73
CA ALA A 75 11.06 18.15 -5.06
C ALA A 75 10.41 16.79 -4.80
N TYR A 76 10.55 15.82 -5.72
CA TYR A 76 9.92 14.49 -5.60
C TYR A 76 10.93 13.38 -5.30
N ARG A 77 12.05 13.72 -4.66
CA ARG A 77 13.01 12.72 -4.18
C ARG A 77 12.45 11.91 -3.01
N SER A 78 11.78 12.57 -2.06
CA SER A 78 11.21 11.97 -0.86
C SER A 78 9.83 12.50 -0.52
N VAL A 79 9.17 11.90 0.46
CA VAL A 79 7.85 12.34 0.94
C VAL A 79 7.94 13.75 1.52
N ARG A 80 8.94 14.04 2.37
CA ARG A 80 9.08 15.37 2.97
C ARG A 80 9.45 16.44 1.93
N SER A 81 10.35 16.15 0.99
CA SER A 81 10.68 17.10 -0.08
C SER A 81 9.44 17.42 -0.91
N MET A 82 8.61 16.41 -1.20
CA MET A 82 7.37 16.58 -1.97
C MET A 82 6.37 17.46 -1.23
N ILE A 83 6.16 17.19 0.07
CA ILE A 83 5.28 18.01 0.92
C ILE A 83 5.76 19.47 0.94
N GLY A 84 7.05 19.71 1.19
CA GLY A 84 7.60 21.07 1.24
C GLY A 84 7.48 21.82 -0.09
N ALA A 85 7.77 21.15 -1.20
CA ALA A 85 7.68 21.74 -2.53
C ALA A 85 6.24 22.06 -2.92
N GLU A 86 5.29 21.14 -2.69
CA GLU A 86 3.89 21.38 -3.05
C GLU A 86 3.22 22.43 -2.16
N LEU A 87 3.58 22.51 -0.88
CA LEU A 87 3.12 23.58 0.02
C LEU A 87 3.65 24.94 -0.40
N SER A 88 4.96 25.07 -0.63
CA SER A 88 5.59 26.35 -0.97
C SER A 88 5.07 26.93 -2.29
N ARG A 89 4.63 26.06 -3.21
CA ARG A 89 4.04 26.42 -4.50
C ARG A 89 2.52 26.54 -4.47
N GLY A 90 1.86 26.28 -3.34
CA GLY A 90 0.40 26.36 -3.20
C GLY A 90 -0.39 25.31 -3.99
N LEU A 91 0.20 24.14 -4.24
CA LEU A 91 -0.42 23.05 -5.03
C LEU A 91 -1.37 22.16 -4.19
N VAL A 92 -1.31 22.27 -2.87
CA VAL A 92 -2.16 21.54 -1.92
C VAL A 92 -3.28 22.44 -1.42
N SER A 93 -4.52 21.95 -1.45
CA SER A 93 -5.67 22.60 -0.80
C SER A 93 -6.29 21.67 0.23
N PHE A 94 -6.51 22.22 1.43
CA PHE A 94 -7.17 21.53 2.54
C PHE A 94 -8.70 21.62 2.46
N ARG A 95 -9.23 22.37 1.49
CA ARG A 95 -10.69 22.61 1.33
C ARG A 95 -11.25 22.02 0.04
N GLN A 96 -10.42 21.91 -0.99
CA GLN A 96 -10.84 21.50 -2.33
C GLN A 96 -9.88 20.44 -2.87
N GLN A 97 -10.40 19.60 -3.75
CA GLN A 97 -9.59 18.56 -4.37
C GLN A 97 -8.58 19.16 -5.35
N THR A 98 -7.29 18.87 -5.15
CA THR A 98 -6.23 19.21 -6.11
C THR A 98 -5.63 17.94 -6.74
N PRO A 99 -5.08 18.01 -7.95
CA PRO A 99 -4.33 16.90 -8.56
C PRO A 99 -2.88 16.83 -8.03
N SER A 100 -2.68 17.03 -6.72
CA SER A 100 -1.36 17.08 -6.08
C SER A 100 -0.76 15.69 -5.81
N GLY A 101 0.56 15.64 -5.73
CA GLY A 101 1.34 14.49 -5.30
C GLY A 101 0.97 14.08 -3.87
N CYS A 102 0.87 15.02 -2.93
CA CYS A 102 0.51 14.77 -1.53
C CYS A 102 -0.83 14.05 -1.40
N ARG A 103 -1.88 14.54 -2.05
CA ARG A 103 -3.20 13.91 -2.00
C ARG A 103 -3.19 12.53 -2.69
N THR A 104 -2.45 12.40 -3.78
CA THR A 104 -2.32 11.12 -4.49
C THR A 104 -1.59 10.09 -3.62
N LEU A 105 -0.49 10.49 -2.98
CA LEU A 105 0.27 9.67 -2.06
C LEU A 105 -0.55 9.30 -0.82
N LEU A 106 -1.33 10.22 -0.26
CA LEU A 106 -2.22 9.93 0.89
C LEU A 106 -3.19 8.78 0.61
N ARG A 107 -3.69 8.66 -0.63
CA ARG A 107 -4.58 7.56 -1.02
C ARG A 107 -3.86 6.22 -1.12
N LEU A 108 -2.62 6.23 -1.63
CA LEU A 108 -1.77 5.05 -1.60
C LEU A 108 -1.43 4.69 -0.16
N HIS A 109 -1.07 5.66 0.67
CA HIS A 109 -0.77 5.49 2.09
C HIS A 109 -1.91 4.80 2.87
N ARG A 110 -3.15 5.25 2.67
CA ARG A 110 -4.35 4.58 3.23
C ARG A 110 -4.52 3.14 2.74
N ALA A 111 -4.24 2.89 1.45
CA ALA A 111 -4.28 1.53 0.90
C ALA A 111 -3.14 0.64 1.44
N LEU A 112 -1.99 1.22 1.75
CA LEU A 112 -0.86 0.52 2.34
C LEU A 112 -1.21 -0.02 3.73
N LEU A 113 -1.90 0.78 4.55
CA LEU A 113 -2.39 0.34 5.86
C LEU A 113 -3.31 -0.87 5.75
N TRP A 114 -4.27 -0.83 4.83
CA TRP A 114 -5.16 -1.96 4.58
C TRP A 114 -4.38 -3.24 4.27
N LEU A 115 -3.38 -3.13 3.40
CA LEU A 115 -2.57 -4.27 3.01
C LEU A 115 -1.71 -4.79 4.16
N GLN A 116 -1.10 -3.89 4.94
CA GLN A 116 -0.36 -4.24 6.16
C GLN A 116 -1.24 -5.05 7.13
N LEU A 117 -2.44 -4.55 7.43
CA LEU A 117 -3.38 -5.21 8.33
C LEU A 117 -3.84 -6.56 7.78
N PHE A 118 -4.09 -6.65 6.47
CA PHE A 118 -4.44 -7.91 5.84
C PHE A 118 -3.31 -8.95 5.98
N LEU A 119 -2.07 -8.58 5.66
CA LEU A 119 -0.92 -9.48 5.77
C LEU A 119 -0.71 -9.94 7.22
N LYS A 120 -0.80 -9.03 8.19
CA LYS A 120 -0.70 -9.35 9.62
C LYS A 120 -1.78 -10.34 10.07
N LYS A 121 -3.04 -10.07 9.72
CA LYS A 121 -4.17 -10.96 10.03
C LYS A 121 -4.05 -12.34 9.38
N VAL A 122 -3.44 -12.45 8.20
CA VAL A 122 -3.17 -13.76 7.56
C VAL A 122 -1.98 -14.47 8.23
N ALA A 123 -0.97 -13.71 8.65
CA ALA A 123 0.20 -14.22 9.36
C ALA A 123 -0.15 -14.83 10.72
N GLU A 124 -1.17 -14.28 11.39
CA GLU A 124 -1.73 -14.82 12.61
C GLU A 124 -2.24 -16.26 12.41
N GLY A 125 -1.77 -17.15 13.28
CA GLY A 125 -2.23 -18.54 13.34
C GLY A 125 -3.65 -18.66 13.90
N PRO A 126 -4.16 -19.90 14.07
CA PRO A 126 -5.45 -20.09 14.71
C PRO A 126 -5.42 -19.54 16.15
N GLN A 127 -6.49 -18.87 16.56
CA GLN A 127 -6.70 -18.54 17.98
C GLN A 127 -6.92 -19.84 18.75
N GLU A 128 -6.41 -19.92 19.98
CA GLU A 128 -6.39 -21.08 20.89
C GLU A 128 -7.39 -22.21 20.54
N GLY A 129 -6.94 -23.20 19.76
CA GLY A 129 -7.71 -24.41 19.42
C GLY A 129 -8.73 -24.28 18.27
N GLY A 130 -8.81 -23.13 17.60
CA GLY A 130 -9.73 -22.86 16.49
C GLY A 130 -9.15 -23.17 15.10
N GLU A 131 -9.97 -22.98 14.06
CA GLU A 131 -9.55 -23.11 12.66
C GLU A 131 -8.94 -21.81 12.12
N LEU A 132 -8.14 -21.95 11.06
CA LEU A 132 -7.62 -20.79 10.33
C LEU A 132 -8.74 -20.03 9.63
N ARG A 133 -8.83 -18.72 9.89
CA ARG A 133 -9.82 -17.84 9.25
C ARG A 133 -9.54 -17.70 7.75
N SER A 134 -10.60 -17.59 6.95
CA SER A 134 -10.49 -17.45 5.48
C SER A 134 -9.87 -16.09 5.08
N PRO A 135 -9.01 -16.04 4.05
CA PRO A 135 -8.44 -14.78 3.54
C PRO A 135 -9.49 -13.72 3.20
N SER A 136 -10.63 -14.12 2.62
CA SER A 136 -11.75 -13.22 2.34
C SER A 136 -12.29 -12.50 3.59
N SER A 137 -12.43 -13.24 4.70
CA SER A 137 -12.94 -12.66 5.95
C SER A 137 -11.94 -11.66 6.56
N LEU A 138 -10.65 -12.00 6.55
CA LEU A 138 -9.57 -11.17 7.09
C LEU A 138 -9.35 -9.93 6.23
N CYS A 139 -9.42 -10.06 4.91
CA CYS A 139 -9.29 -8.96 3.97
C CYS A 139 -10.43 -7.94 4.13
N ARG A 140 -11.67 -8.43 4.28
CA ARG A 140 -12.83 -7.58 4.56
C ARG A 140 -12.71 -6.86 5.90
N GLU A 141 -12.18 -7.52 6.93
CA GLU A 141 -11.94 -6.92 8.23
C GLU A 141 -10.90 -5.79 8.15
N ALA A 142 -9.74 -6.07 7.56
CA ALA A 142 -8.70 -5.07 7.33
C ALA A 142 -9.22 -3.88 6.51
N TYR A 143 -10.08 -4.13 5.50
CA TYR A 143 -10.65 -3.07 4.67
C TYR A 143 -11.58 -2.16 5.46
N ARG A 144 -12.39 -2.72 6.35
CA ARG A 144 -13.29 -1.96 7.23
C ARG A 144 -12.51 -1.04 8.17
N GLU A 145 -11.39 -1.53 8.69
CA GLU A 145 -10.51 -0.81 9.59
C GLU A 145 -9.79 0.36 8.87
N ALA A 146 -9.18 0.12 7.71
CA ALA A 146 -8.29 1.09 7.08
C ALA A 146 -8.90 1.96 5.96
N LEU A 147 -9.85 1.44 5.18
CA LEU A 147 -10.26 2.08 3.91
C LEU A 147 -11.75 2.40 3.80
N ALA A 148 -12.63 1.64 4.47
CA ALA A 148 -14.06 1.73 4.24
C ALA A 148 -14.66 3.12 4.53
N HIS A 149 -14.08 3.86 5.48
CA HIS A 149 -14.52 5.20 5.85
C HIS A 149 -14.12 6.27 4.81
N HIS A 150 -13.13 5.98 3.96
CA HIS A 150 -12.71 6.85 2.86
C HIS A 150 -13.39 6.55 1.52
N HIS A 151 -14.15 5.45 1.44
CA HIS A 151 -14.79 5.00 0.21
C HIS A 151 -16.29 5.29 0.20
N SER A 152 -16.80 5.63 -0.98
CA SER A 152 -18.24 5.76 -1.22
C SER A 152 -18.95 4.42 -1.02
N TRP A 153 -20.28 4.46 -0.81
CA TRP A 153 -21.07 3.25 -0.66
C TRP A 153 -20.88 2.27 -1.84
N LEU A 154 -20.80 2.79 -3.08
CA LEU A 154 -20.59 1.97 -4.27
C LEU A 154 -19.21 1.31 -4.27
N ALA A 155 -18.16 2.06 -3.91
CA ALA A 155 -16.81 1.53 -3.81
C ALA A 155 -16.70 0.44 -2.73
N ARG A 156 -17.40 0.59 -1.59
CA ARG A 156 -17.48 -0.46 -0.56
C ARG A 156 -18.14 -1.73 -1.07
N ARG A 157 -19.22 -1.61 -1.85
CA ARG A 157 -19.89 -2.78 -2.45
C ARG A 157 -19.02 -3.49 -3.48
N ALA A 158 -18.32 -2.75 -4.33
CA ALA A 158 -17.37 -3.31 -5.27
C ALA A 158 -16.23 -4.07 -4.56
N ALA A 159 -15.69 -3.50 -3.47
CA ALA A 159 -14.67 -4.16 -2.65
C ALA A 159 -15.20 -5.46 -2.01
N ASP A 160 -16.42 -5.44 -1.45
CA ASP A 160 -17.03 -6.64 -0.85
C ASP A 160 -17.18 -7.80 -1.85
N VAL A 161 -17.52 -7.50 -3.10
CA VAL A 161 -17.58 -8.48 -4.20
C VAL A 161 -16.19 -8.98 -4.54
N ALA A 162 -15.18 -8.08 -4.60
CA ALA A 162 -13.81 -8.48 -4.88
C ALA A 162 -13.24 -9.43 -3.82
N PHE A 163 -13.56 -9.21 -2.53
CA PHE A 163 -13.08 -10.08 -1.46
C PHE A 163 -13.66 -11.49 -1.50
N MET A 164 -14.85 -11.69 -2.09
CA MET A 164 -15.42 -13.03 -2.28
C MET A 164 -14.64 -13.88 -3.29
N ALA A 165 -13.87 -13.23 -4.18
CA ALA A 165 -13.08 -13.90 -5.19
C ALA A 165 -11.61 -14.10 -4.79
N LEU A 166 -11.25 -13.78 -3.54
CA LEU A 166 -9.91 -14.07 -3.03
C LEU A 166 -9.68 -15.58 -2.98
N PRO A 167 -8.42 -16.02 -3.20
CA PRO A 167 -8.07 -17.42 -3.14
C PRO A 167 -8.27 -17.98 -1.72
N ASP A 168 -8.39 -19.29 -1.63
CA ASP A 168 -8.26 -19.97 -0.35
C ASP A 168 -6.84 -19.80 0.23
N ARG A 169 -6.69 -20.24 1.48
CA ARG A 169 -5.46 -20.01 2.24
C ARG A 169 -4.26 -20.78 1.66
N ASP A 170 -4.47 -21.98 1.16
CA ASP A 170 -3.41 -22.80 0.59
C ASP A 170 -2.88 -22.19 -0.70
N ALA A 171 -3.78 -21.73 -1.58
CA ALA A 171 -3.41 -21.00 -2.77
C ALA A 171 -2.69 -19.68 -2.42
N LEU A 172 -3.13 -18.96 -1.39
CA LEU A 172 -2.42 -17.76 -0.92
C LEU A 172 -1.00 -18.07 -0.41
N PHE A 173 -0.80 -19.18 0.30
CA PHE A 173 0.55 -19.57 0.76
C PHE A 173 1.47 -19.94 -0.39
N GLN A 174 0.95 -20.59 -1.42
CA GLN A 174 1.72 -20.88 -2.63
C GLN A 174 2.22 -19.59 -3.32
N LEU A 175 1.48 -18.49 -3.24
CA LEU A 175 1.91 -17.18 -3.79
C LEU A 175 3.16 -16.64 -3.08
N VAL A 176 3.35 -16.97 -1.80
CA VAL A 176 4.54 -16.60 -1.02
C VAL A 176 5.56 -17.74 -0.90
N CYS A 177 5.44 -18.76 -1.75
CA CYS A 177 6.29 -19.96 -1.76
C CYS A 177 6.31 -20.73 -0.43
N ALA A 178 5.23 -20.68 0.33
CA ALA A 178 5.06 -21.41 1.59
C ALA A 178 4.08 -22.58 1.44
N ARG A 179 4.25 -23.61 2.27
CA ARG A 179 3.40 -24.82 2.26
C ARG A 179 2.49 -24.94 3.48
N SER A 180 2.69 -24.11 4.49
CA SER A 180 1.94 -24.16 5.74
C SER A 180 1.87 -22.80 6.43
N GLN A 181 0.98 -22.67 7.42
CA GLN A 181 0.91 -21.49 8.29
C GLN A 181 2.27 -21.20 8.96
N GLY A 182 2.99 -22.24 9.40
CA GLY A 182 4.28 -22.08 10.08
C GLY A 182 5.38 -21.50 9.19
N GLU A 183 5.31 -21.73 7.87
CA GLU A 183 6.23 -21.16 6.90
C GLU A 183 5.76 -19.77 6.42
N ALA A 184 4.47 -19.61 6.13
CA ALA A 184 3.91 -18.38 5.59
C ALA A 184 3.85 -17.25 6.64
N GLY A 185 3.48 -17.58 7.88
CA GLY A 185 3.27 -16.62 8.96
C GLY A 185 4.47 -15.68 9.15
N PRO A 186 5.68 -16.19 9.42
CA PRO A 186 6.87 -15.35 9.60
C PRO A 186 7.22 -14.50 8.36
N LEU A 187 6.96 -14.99 7.15
CA LEU A 187 7.23 -14.22 5.91
C LEU A 187 6.26 -13.05 5.77
N LEU A 188 4.97 -13.30 6.01
CA LEU A 188 3.92 -12.30 5.93
C LEU A 188 4.05 -11.26 7.05
N ASP A 189 4.42 -11.70 8.26
CA ASP A 189 4.63 -10.82 9.41
C ASP A 189 5.82 -9.88 9.16
N ARG A 190 6.96 -10.40 8.70
CA ARG A 190 8.11 -9.58 8.29
C ARG A 190 7.77 -8.56 7.20
N ALA A 191 6.95 -8.94 6.23
CA ALA A 191 6.47 -8.01 5.21
C ALA A 191 5.56 -6.93 5.82
N ALA A 192 4.65 -7.30 6.72
CA ALA A 192 3.77 -6.36 7.42
C ALA A 192 4.56 -5.40 8.33
N GLU A 193 5.61 -5.85 9.01
CA GLU A 193 6.49 -5.01 9.81
C GLU A 193 7.25 -3.98 8.95
N ALA A 194 7.83 -4.43 7.83
CA ALA A 194 8.55 -3.54 6.91
C ALA A 194 7.61 -2.49 6.29
N ILE A 195 6.38 -2.89 5.94
CA ILE A 195 5.34 -1.95 5.50
C ILE A 195 5.00 -0.97 6.63
N GLY A 196 4.87 -1.45 7.86
CA GLY A 196 4.55 -0.65 9.03
C GLY A 196 5.56 0.45 9.31
N GLU A 197 6.86 0.20 9.11
CA GLU A 197 7.91 1.21 9.27
C GLU A 197 7.79 2.32 8.20
N VAL A 198 7.62 1.96 6.92
CA VAL A 198 7.40 2.91 5.82
C VAL A 198 6.13 3.72 6.04
N TYR A 199 5.06 3.04 6.46
CA TYR A 199 3.78 3.65 6.81
C TYR A 199 3.96 4.65 7.96
N GLY A 200 4.61 4.27 9.06
CA GLY A 200 4.81 5.13 10.23
C GLY A 200 5.55 6.43 9.89
N ARG A 201 6.62 6.36 9.09
CA ARG A 201 7.36 7.54 8.63
C ARG A 201 6.53 8.45 7.73
N THR A 202 5.80 7.86 6.79
CA THR A 202 4.89 8.59 5.89
C THR A 202 3.77 9.26 6.70
N GLN A 203 3.13 8.52 7.61
CA GLN A 203 2.07 9.00 8.50
C GLN A 203 2.54 10.23 9.28
N LYS A 204 3.71 10.15 9.92
CA LYS A 204 4.30 11.25 10.68
C LYS A 204 4.56 12.48 9.81
N ALA A 205 5.10 12.30 8.60
CA ALA A 205 5.34 13.41 7.68
C ALA A 205 4.05 14.15 7.26
N PHE A 206 2.96 13.42 7.02
CA PHE A 206 1.65 14.02 6.73
C PHE A 206 1.03 14.68 7.97
N GLU A 207 1.16 14.07 9.15
CA GLU A 207 0.62 14.57 10.41
C GLU A 207 1.25 15.90 10.83
N GLU A 208 2.57 16.03 10.71
CA GLU A 208 3.31 17.27 10.99
C GLU A 208 2.81 18.49 10.18
N HIS A 209 2.14 18.25 9.06
CA HIS A 209 1.58 19.28 8.18
C HIS A 209 0.05 19.30 8.16
N GLY A 210 -0.63 18.54 9.03
CA GLY A 210 -2.09 18.47 9.09
C GLY A 210 -2.75 17.88 7.83
N MET A 211 -2.04 17.04 7.07
CA MET A 211 -2.44 16.57 5.75
C MET A 211 -3.15 15.20 5.74
N LEU A 212 -3.46 14.62 6.91
CA LEU A 212 -4.11 13.30 6.97
C LEU A 212 -5.53 13.28 6.41
N GLU A 213 -6.17 14.45 6.32
CA GLU A 213 -7.56 14.63 5.85
C GLU A 213 -7.65 15.44 4.55
N LEU A 214 -6.62 15.41 3.68
CA LEU A 214 -6.73 16.07 2.38
C LEU A 214 -7.94 15.52 1.58
N PRO A 215 -8.76 16.42 0.98
CA PRO A 215 -10.05 16.08 0.33
C PRO A 215 -9.91 15.28 -0.97
#